data_AF-A0A4R2BL63-F1
#
_entry.id   AF-A0A4R2BL63-F1
#
_cell.length_a   1.000
_cell.length_b   1.000
_cell.length_c   1.000
_cell.angle_alpha   90.00
_cell.angle_beta   90.00
_cell.angle_gamma   90.00
#
_symmetry.space_group_name_H-M   'P 1'
#
loop_
_entity.id
_entity.type
_entity.pdbx_description
1 polymer ?
#
loop_
_entity_poly.entity_id
_entity_poly.type
_entity_poly.pdbx_seq_one_letter_code
_entity_poly.pdbx_strand_id
1 'polypeptide(L)' 'MIYEDEKLIFIKELGRLIEDYQKCEDQKYKELIYDDIMQLIEVIN' A
#
# COMPACT_ATOMS: atom_id res chain seq x y z
N MET A 1 -5.40 -8.16 15.01
CA MET A 1 -4.97 -6.95 15.74
C MET A 1 -3.46 -6.90 15.62
N ILE A 2 -2.95 -6.00 14.80
CA ILE A 2 -1.52 -5.84 14.51
C ILE A 2 -0.88 -5.09 15.68
N TYR A 3 0.30 -5.55 16.13
CA TYR A 3 1.05 -4.88 17.19
C TYR A 3 1.56 -3.51 16.69
N GLU A 4 1.72 -2.52 17.58
CA GLU A 4 2.11 -1.16 17.15
C GLU A 4 3.40 -1.12 16.31
N ASP A 5 4.37 -1.99 16.61
CA ASP A 5 5.62 -2.11 15.86
C ASP A 5 5.40 -2.60 14.42
N GLU A 6 4.43 -3.50 14.22
CA GLU A 6 4.08 -4.01 12.91
C GLU A 6 3.32 -2.94 12.09
N LYS A 7 2.48 -2.10 12.73
CA LYS A 7 1.81 -0.97 12.06
C LYS A 7 2.82 -0.04 11.39
N LEU A 8 3.99 0.16 12.00
CA LEU A 8 5.05 1.00 11.45
C LEU A 8 5.65 0.42 10.15
N ILE A 9 5.71 -0.91 10.06
CA ILE A 9 6.13 -1.62 8.84
C ILE A 9 5.07 -1.44 7.75
N PHE A 10 3.79 -1.62 8.09
CA PHE A 10 2.69 -1.41 7.14
C PHE A 10 2.62 0.03 6.62
N ILE A 11 2.85 1.04 7.46
CA ILE A 11 2.93 2.46 7.03
C ILE A 11 4.08 2.68 6.05
N LYS A 12 5.25 2.06 6.28
CA LYS A 12 6.39 2.14 5.34
C LYS A 12 6.06 1.53 3.99
N GLU A 13 5.45 0.35 3.97
CA GLU A 13 5.06 -0.31 2.71
C GLU A 13 3.94 0.45 1.98
N LEU A 14 3.00 1.03 2.71
CA LEU A 14 2.00 1.92 2.13
C LEU A 14 2.65 3.12 1.40
N GLY A 15 3.67 3.73 2.00
CA GLY A 15 4.44 4.80 1.37
C GLY A 15 5.12 4.36 0.06
N ARG A 16 5.68 3.15 0.03
CA ARG A 16 6.30 2.58 -1.19
C ARG A 16 5.27 2.32 -2.28
N LEU A 17 4.13 1.72 -1.96
CA LEU A 17 3.08 1.45 -2.93
C LEU A 17 2.50 2.74 -3.53
N ILE A 18 2.35 3.80 -2.72
CA ILE A 18 1.92 5.12 -3.22
C ILE A 18 2.93 5.67 -4.23
N GLU A 19 4.23 5.55 -3.96
CA GLU A 19 5.28 5.98 -4.87
C GLU A 19 5.27 5.16 -6.18
N ASP A 20 5.10 3.84 -6.08
CA ASP A 20 4.98 2.95 -7.24
C ASP A 20 3.73 3.28 -8.07
N TYR A 21 2.60 3.54 -7.44
CA TYR A 21 1.36 3.95 -8.11
C TYR A 21 1.53 5.27 -8.88
N GLN A 22 2.25 6.23 -8.30
CA GLN A 22 2.52 7.53 -8.92
C GLN A 22 3.43 7.38 -10.15
N LYS A 23 4.43 6.50 -10.08
CA LYS A 23 5.41 6.27 -11.16
C LYS A 23 4.92 5.28 -12.23
N CYS A 24 3.86 4.52 -11.96
CA CYS A 24 3.34 3.54 -12.89
C CYS A 24 2.56 4.21 -14.03
N GLU A 25 3.05 4.04 -15.26
CA GLU A 25 2.40 4.48 -16.50
C GLU A 25 1.45 3.41 -17.09
N ASP A 26 1.70 2.13 -16.78
CA ASP A 26 0.86 1.03 -17.24
C ASP A 26 -0.42 0.95 -16.40
N GLN A 27 -1.55 1.21 -17.05
CA GLN A 27 -2.85 1.28 -16.39
C GLN A 27 -3.24 -0.02 -15.67
N LYS A 28 -2.89 -1.19 -16.23
CA LYS A 28 -3.23 -2.47 -15.61
C LYS A 28 -2.47 -2.65 -14.31
N TYR A 29 -1.17 -2.38 -14.31
CA TYR A 29 -0.37 -2.49 -13.08
C TYR A 29 -0.72 -1.40 -12.06
N LYS A 30 -1.11 -0.21 -12.54
CA LYS A 30 -1.57 0.88 -11.69
C LYS A 30 -2.83 0.50 -10.90
N GLU A 31 -3.78 -0.18 -11.52
CA GLU A 31 -4.97 -0.72 -10.84
C GLU A 31 -4.61 -1.78 -9.80
N LEU A 32 -3.68 -2.70 -10.12
CA LEU A 32 -3.22 -3.70 -9.15
C LEU A 32 -2.56 -3.06 -7.92
N ILE A 33 -1.70 -2.05 -8.12
CA ILE A 33 -1.06 -1.33 -7.01
C ILE A 33 -2.11 -0.60 -6.15
N TYR A 34 -3.15 -0.04 -6.78
CA TYR A 34 -4.23 0.61 -6.06
C TYR A 34 -5.01 -0.37 -5.18
N ASP A 35 -5.33 -1.56 -5.70
CA ASP A 35 -6.02 -2.60 -4.95
C ASP A 35 -5.18 -3.06 -3.74
N ASP A 36 -3.86 -3.22 -3.92
CA ASP A 36 -2.94 -3.54 -2.83
C ASP A 36 -2.91 -2.45 -1.75
N ILE A 37 -2.93 -1.17 -2.16
CA ILE A 37 -3.01 -0.03 -1.23
C ILE A 37 -4.31 -0.09 -0.41
N MET A 38 -5.45 -0.36 -1.04
CA MET A 38 -6.73 -0.46 -0.34
C MET A 38 -6.74 -1.60 0.67
N GLN A 39 -6.25 -2.78 0.28
CA GLN A 39 -6.13 -3.93 1.19
C GLN A 39 -5.22 -3.63 2.39
N LEU A 40 -4.10 -2.93 2.17
CA LEU A 40 -3.21 -2.55 3.27
C LEU A 40 -3.88 -1.59 4.25
N ILE A 41 -4.67 -0.63 3.75
CA ILE A 41 -5.41 0.32 4.60
C ILE A 41 -6.46 -0.40 5.44
N GLU A 42 -7.18 -1.37 4.88
CA GLU A 42 -8.15 -2.19 5.62
C GLU A 42 -7.50 -2.99 6.75
N VAL A 43 -6.26 -3.42 6.55
CA VAL A 43 -5.49 -4.17 7.56
C VAL A 43 -4.96 -3.26 8.67
N ILE A 44 -4.61 -2.01 8.37
CA ILE A 44 -4.10 -1.03 9.35
C ILE A 44 -5.21 -0.50 10.26
N ASN A 45 -6.43 -0.29 9.73
CA ASN A 45 -7.61 0.21 10.44
C ASN A 45 -8.22 -0.83 11.39
#